data_AF-A0A392MC59-F1
#
_entry.id   AF-A0A392MC59-F1
#
_cell.length_a   1.000
_cell.length_b   1.000
_cell.length_c   1.000
_cell.angle_alpha   90.00
_cell.angle_beta   90.00
_cell.angle_gamma   90.00
#
_symmetry.space_group_name_H-M   'P 1'
#
loop_
_entity.id
_entity.type
_entity.pdbx_description
1 polymer ?
#
loop_
_entity_poly.entity_id
_entity_poly.type
_entity_poly.pdbx_seq_one_letter_code
_entity_poly.pdbx_strand_id
1 'polypeptide(L)'
;VAKSLIELFAEMIFVHGYIHGDPHPGNVLVSPEGHNGFSLVLLDHAVYRELDEEFRKDFCQLWEALILKDSKKTMWLGERFGAGKYSRYLPIIFTGTTIERFLLNF
;
A
#
# COMPACT_ATOMS: atom_id res chain seq x y z
N VAL A 1 -13.18 3.17 12.74
CA VAL A 1 -12.32 1.97 12.69
C VAL A 1 -11.60 1.82 11.35
N ALA A 2 -12.26 1.48 10.24
CA ALA A 2 -11.58 1.20 8.97
C ALA A 2 -10.65 2.33 8.48
N LYS A 3 -11.11 3.59 8.55
CA LYS A 3 -10.28 4.76 8.23
C LYS A 3 -8.99 4.81 9.06
N SER A 4 -9.09 4.65 10.38
CA SER A 4 -7.94 4.67 11.29
C SER A 4 -7.00 3.49 11.06
N LEU A 5 -7.51 2.34 10.60
CA LEU A 5 -6.68 1.21 10.23
C LEU A 5 -5.86 1.55 8.97
N ILE A 6 -6.49 2.16 7.96
CA ILE A 6 -5.79 2.63 6.76
C ILE A 6 -4.75 3.70 7.12
N GLU A 7 -5.09 4.65 7.98
CA GLU A 7 -4.18 5.70 8.46
C GLU A 7 -2.96 5.10 9.18
N LEU A 8 -3.17 4.11 10.05
CA LEU A 8 -2.11 3.39 10.75
C LEU A 8 -1.11 2.74 9.78
N PHE A 9 -1.60 1.98 8.80
CA PHE A 9 -0.73 1.33 7.80
C PHE A 9 -0.07 2.35 6.87
N ALA A 10 -0.76 3.44 6.52
CA ALA A 10 -0.16 4.52 5.76
C ALA A 10 0.97 5.20 6.54
N GLU A 11 0.80 5.44 7.84
CA GLU A 11 1.83 6.05 8.68
C GLU A 11 3.05 5.13 8.83
N MET A 12 2.81 3.83 9.06
CA MET A 12 3.85 2.80 9.06
C MET A 12 4.71 2.87 7.78
N ILE A 13 4.06 2.83 6.61
CA ILE A 13 4.76 2.87 5.32
C ILE A 13 5.44 4.23 5.09
N PHE A 14 4.66 5.30 5.04
CA PHE A 14 5.10 6.58 4.47
C PHE A 14 5.86 7.47 5.46
N VAL A 15 5.66 7.30 6.76
CA VAL A 15 6.32 8.11 7.79
C VAL A 15 7.45 7.29 8.43
N HIS A 16 7.12 6.13 8.99
CA HIS A 16 8.05 5.39 9.87
C HIS A 16 9.00 4.45 9.14
N GLY A 17 8.65 3.96 7.95
CA GLY A 17 9.54 3.11 7.15
C GLY A 17 9.55 1.65 7.57
N TYR A 18 8.45 1.15 8.10
CA TYR A 18 8.25 -0.28 8.32
C TYR A 18 6.79 -0.65 8.11
N ILE A 19 6.48 -1.93 7.96
CA ILE A 19 5.11 -2.42 7.87
C ILE A 19 4.93 -3.72 8.63
N HIS A 20 3.79 -3.84 9.32
CA HIS A 20 3.37 -5.09 9.95
C HIS A 20 3.08 -6.15 8.87
N GLY A 21 3.78 -7.28 8.95
CA GLY A 21 3.80 -8.30 7.90
C GLY A 21 2.58 -9.21 7.82
N ASP A 22 1.78 -9.29 8.91
CA ASP A 22 0.58 -10.14 8.95
C ASP A 22 -0.66 -9.40 9.52
N PRO A 23 -1.25 -8.46 8.77
CA PRO A 23 -2.36 -7.64 9.25
C PRO A 23 -3.70 -8.40 9.22
N HIS A 24 -3.72 -9.68 9.59
CA HIS A 24 -4.94 -10.46 9.63
C HIS A 24 -5.90 -9.92 10.71
N PRO A 25 -7.23 -10.09 10.57
CA PRO A 25 -8.20 -9.52 11.52
C PRO A 25 -7.97 -9.94 12.98
N GLY A 26 -7.45 -11.14 13.24
CA GLY A 26 -7.13 -11.60 14.60
C GLY A 26 -6.01 -10.82 15.31
N ASN A 27 -5.20 -10.04 14.57
CA ASN A 27 -4.11 -9.22 15.10
C ASN A 27 -4.54 -7.77 15.31
N VAL A 28 -5.80 -7.44 15.04
CA VAL A 28 -6.34 -6.09 15.17
C VAL A 28 -7.49 -6.14 16.14
N LEU A 29 -7.29 -5.56 17.34
CA LEU A 29 -8.37 -5.33 18.29
C LEU A 29 -8.80 -3.87 18.28
N VAL A 30 -10.08 -3.66 18.58
CA VAL A 30 -10.64 -2.33 18.79
C VAL A 30 -10.96 -2.21 20.28
N SER A 31 -10.17 -1.41 20.99
CA SER A 31 -10.46 -1.06 22.38
C SER A 31 -11.47 0.10 22.40
N PRO A 32 -12.50 0.07 23.26
CA PRO A 32 -13.37 1.23 23.47
C PRO A 32 -12.64 2.38 24.20
N GLU A 33 -11.47 2.12 24.77
CA GLU A 33 -10.64 3.14 25.42
C GLU A 33 -9.78 3.85 24.37
N GLY A 34 -9.87 5.18 24.30
CA GLY A 34 -9.02 5.98 23.42
C GLY A 34 -9.48 7.42 23.27
N HIS A 35 -8.56 8.29 22.86
CA HIS A 35 -8.80 9.73 22.72
C HIS A 35 -9.98 10.08 21.78
N ASN A 36 -10.22 9.24 20.77
CA ASN A 36 -11.28 9.44 19.77
C ASN A 36 -12.46 8.47 19.96
N GLY A 37 -12.67 7.97 21.18
CA GLY A 37 -13.74 7.01 21.51
C GLY A 37 -13.41 5.55 21.15
N PHE A 38 -12.22 5.28 20.62
CA PHE A 38 -11.63 3.95 20.51
C PHE A 38 -10.11 4.04 20.27
N SER A 39 -9.41 2.92 20.45
CA SER A 39 -8.02 2.72 20.03
C SER A 39 -7.91 1.45 19.19
N LEU A 40 -7.02 1.46 18.19
CA LEU A 40 -6.59 0.24 17.52
C LEU A 40 -5.43 -0.37 18.30
N VAL A 41 -5.52 -1.65 18.59
CA VAL A 41 -4.44 -2.42 19.21
C VAL A 41 -3.95 -3.43 18.18
N LEU A 42 -2.70 -3.27 17.76
CA LEU A 42 -2.02 -4.28 16.97
C LEU A 42 -1.43 -5.32 17.92
N LEU A 43 -1.72 -6.58 17.64
CA LEU A 43 -1.11 -7.74 18.29
C LEU A 43 -0.01 -8.29 17.39
N ASP A 44 0.64 -9.36 17.87
CA ASP A 44 1.63 -10.15 17.14
C ASP A 44 2.68 -9.33 16.36
N HIS A 45 3.74 -8.96 17.07
CA HIS A 45 4.83 -8.19 16.50
C HIS A 45 5.96 -9.07 15.90
N ALA A 46 5.70 -10.34 15.59
CA ALA A 46 6.74 -11.27 15.16
C ALA A 46 7.28 -10.98 13.75
N VAL A 47 6.49 -10.36 12.87
CA VAL A 47 6.86 -10.14 11.46
C VAL A 47 6.69 -8.67 11.07
N TYR A 48 7.82 -7.99 10.90
CA TYR A 48 7.90 -6.66 10.31
C TYR A 48 8.80 -6.67 9.08
N ARG A 49 8.55 -5.73 8.17
CA ARG A 49 9.46 -5.42 7.07
C ARG A 49 9.85 -3.96 7.12
N GLU A 50 11.15 -3.70 7.13
CA GLU A 50 11.70 -2.37 6.95
C GLU A 50 11.59 -1.97 5.48
N LEU A 51 11.30 -0.69 5.25
CA LEU A 51 11.14 -0.08 3.94
C LEU A 51 12.13 1.08 3.85
N ASP A 52 13.15 0.93 3.02
CA ASP A 52 14.11 2.00 2.79
C ASP A 52 13.45 3.22 2.11
N GLU A 53 14.15 4.36 2.15
CA GLU A 53 13.63 5.61 1.61
C GLU A 53 13.37 5.54 0.09
N GLU A 54 14.18 4.79 -0.65
CA GLU A 54 14.05 4.65 -2.10
C GLU A 54 12.75 3.89 -2.45
N PHE A 55 12.52 2.75 -1.81
CA PHE A 55 11.31 1.95 -1.95
C PHE A 55 10.07 2.77 -1.64
N ARG A 56 10.08 3.54 -0.54
CA ARG A 56 8.94 4.38 -0.15
C ARG A 56 8.63 5.45 -1.19
N LYS A 57 9.66 6.12 -1.73
CA LYS A 57 9.49 7.12 -2.78
C LYS A 57 8.94 6.49 -4.06
N ASP A 58 9.47 5.34 -4.47
CA ASP A 58 8.95 4.60 -5.62
C ASP A 58 7.50 4.18 -5.41
N PHE A 59 7.12 3.79 -4.20
CA PHE A 59 5.75 3.36 -3.91
C PHE A 59 4.77 4.54 -3.98
N CYS A 60 5.17 5.73 -3.49
CA CYS A 60 4.42 6.97 -3.70
C CYS A 60 4.25 7.28 -5.20
N GLN A 61 5.33 7.16 -5.98
CA GLN A 61 5.28 7.39 -7.42
C GLN A 61 4.41 6.38 -8.16
N LEU A 62 4.30 5.14 -7.65
CA LEU A 62 3.44 4.12 -8.22
C LEU A 62 1.97 4.49 -8.03
N TRP A 63 1.59 4.91 -6.82
CA TRP A 63 0.24 5.41 -6.55
C TRP A 63 -0.12 6.60 -7.45
N GLU A 64 0.79 7.56 -7.59
CA GLU A 64 0.63 8.70 -8.51
C GLU A 64 0.42 8.22 -9.95
N ALA A 65 1.29 7.34 -10.46
CA ALA A 65 1.22 6.83 -11.82
C ALA A 65 -0.10 6.08 -12.08
N LEU A 66 -0.56 5.28 -11.12
CA LEU A 66 -1.81 4.53 -11.21
C LEU A 66 -3.03 5.47 -11.25
N ILE A 67 -3.06 6.52 -10.43
CA ILE A 67 -4.14 7.51 -10.38
C ILE A 67 -4.19 8.33 -11.68
N LEU A 68 -3.03 8.78 -12.16
CA LEU A 68 -2.89 9.55 -13.41
C LEU A 68 -2.99 8.68 -14.67
N LYS A 69 -3.09 7.36 -14.51
CA LYS A 69 -3.08 6.37 -15.59
C LYS A 69 -1.85 6.46 -16.49
N ASP A 70 -0.70 6.81 -15.91
CA ASP A 70 0.59 6.79 -16.59
C ASP A 70 1.09 5.33 -16.68
N SER A 71 0.78 4.72 -17.82
CA SER A 71 1.12 3.33 -18.07
C SER A 71 2.63 3.10 -18.17
N LYS A 72 3.39 4.03 -18.74
CA LYS A 72 4.85 3.90 -18.88
C LYS A 72 5.52 3.93 -17.52
N LYS A 73 5.17 4.90 -16.67
CA LYS A 73 5.70 5.03 -15.32
C LYS A 73 5.30 3.85 -14.44
N THR A 74 4.06 3.38 -14.57
CA THR A 74 3.58 2.18 -13.85
C THR A 74 4.37 0.93 -14.22
N MET A 75 4.64 0.69 -15.51
CA MET A 75 5.45 -0.45 -15.94
C MET A 75 6.89 -0.35 -15.45
N TRP A 76 7.49 0.84 -15.55
CA TRP A 76 8.87 1.07 -15.09
C TRP A 76 9.02 0.85 -13.58
N LEU A 77 8.08 1.36 -12.77
CA LEU A 77 8.06 1.11 -11.33
C LEU A 77 7.78 -0.36 -11.00
N GLY A 78 6.90 -1.02 -11.74
CA GLY A 78 6.63 -2.44 -11.56
C GLY A 78 7.87 -3.31 -11.81
N GLU A 79 8.69 -2.99 -12.81
CA GLU A 79 10.00 -3.65 -13.01
C GLU A 79 10.93 -3.43 -11.81
N ARG A 80 10.98 -2.21 -11.27
CA ARG A 80 11.78 -1.89 -10.06
C ARG A 80 11.32 -2.66 -8.82
N PHE A 81 10.02 -2.89 -8.70
CA PHE A 81 9.45 -3.76 -7.65
C PHE A 81 9.58 -5.26 -7.94
N GLY A 82 10.24 -5.65 -9.05
CA GLY A 82 10.43 -7.04 -9.41
C GLY A 82 9.18 -7.73 -9.96
N ALA A 83 8.12 -6.98 -10.31
CA ALA A 83 6.91 -7.53 -10.90
C ALA A 83 7.12 -7.94 -12.37
N GLY A 84 8.13 -7.40 -13.06
CA GLY A 84 8.48 -7.83 -14.40
C GLY A 84 7.32 -7.66 -15.40
N LYS A 85 7.12 -8.69 -16.23
CA LYS A 85 5.95 -8.82 -17.12
C LYS A 85 4.59 -8.75 -16.41
N TYR A 86 4.54 -8.96 -15.10
CA TYR A 86 3.30 -8.90 -14.31
C TYR A 86 2.94 -7.47 -13.89
N SER A 87 3.80 -6.48 -14.13
CA SER A 87 3.51 -5.05 -13.90
C SER A 87 2.22 -4.58 -14.56
N ARG A 88 1.84 -5.23 -15.67
CA ARG A 88 0.56 -4.98 -16.38
C ARG A 88 -0.69 -5.22 -15.54
N TYR A 89 -0.60 -5.95 -14.43
CA TYR A 89 -1.72 -6.26 -13.55
C TYR A 89 -1.83 -5.31 -12.36
N LEU A 90 -0.83 -4.46 -12.10
CA LEU A 90 -0.85 -3.49 -11.00
C LEU A 90 -2.10 -2.58 -11.03
N PRO A 91 -2.58 -2.09 -12.18
CA PRO A 91 -3.82 -1.29 -12.22
C PRO A 91 -5.06 -2.05 -11.74
N ILE A 92 -5.15 -3.36 -12.02
CA ILE A 92 -6.25 -4.18 -11.53
C ILE A 92 -6.13 -4.35 -10.02
N ILE A 93 -4.93 -4.68 -9.53
CA ILE A 93 -4.68 -5.01 -8.12
C ILE A 93 -4.91 -3.79 -7.22
N PHE A 94 -4.38 -2.62 -7.61
CA PHE A 94 -4.35 -1.45 -6.75
C PHE A 94 -5.56 -0.52 -6.93
N THR A 95 -6.12 -0.43 -8.13
CA THR A 95 -7.20 0.54 -8.42
C THR A 95 -8.44 -0.08 -9.04
N GLY A 96 -8.45 -1.39 -9.30
CA GLY A 96 -9.55 -2.05 -10.02
C GLY A 96 -9.71 -1.61 -11.47
N THR A 97 -8.71 -0.90 -12.04
CA THR A 97 -8.77 -0.41 -13.42
C THR A 97 -8.43 -1.55 -14.38
N THR A 98 -9.30 -1.80 -15.36
CA THR A 98 -9.06 -2.83 -16.38
C THR A 98 -7.85 -2.50 -17.26
N ILE A 99 -7.12 -3.54 -17.68
CA ILE A 99 -5.91 -3.40 -18.50
C ILE A 99 -6.20 -2.65 -19.79
N GLU A 100 -7.32 -2.94 -20.46
CA GLU A 100 -7.71 -2.26 -21.70
C GLU A 100 -7.85 -0.75 -21.47
N ARG A 101 -8.60 -0.34 -20.44
CA ARG A 101 -8.80 1.08 -20.11
C ARG A 101 -7.52 1.77 -19.65
N PHE A 102 -6.57 1.01 -19.11
CA PHE A 102 -5.29 1.55 -18.65
C PHE A 102 -4.26 1.68 -19.77
N LEU A 103 -4.16 0.69 -20.65
CA LEU A 103 -3.19 0.66 -21.75
C LEU A 103 -3.63 1.44 -22.99
N LEU A 104 -4.94 1.64 -23.20
CA LEU A 104 -5.48 2.32 -24.39
C LEU A 104 -5.60 3.85 -24.24
N ASN A 105 -5.12 4.47 -23.16
CA ASN A 105 -5.05 5.94 -23.06
C ASN A 105 -3.84 6.50 -23.84
N PHE A 106 -3.79 6.23 -25.14
CA PHE A 106 -2.95 6.92 -26.12
C PHE A 106 -3.84 7.80 -27.01
#